data_AF-A0A3S9WBR8-F1
#
_entry.id   AF-A0A3S9WBR8-F1
#
_cell.length_a   1.000
_cell.length_b   1.000
_cell.length_c   1.000
_cell.angle_alpha   90.00
_cell.angle_beta   90.00
_cell.angle_gamma   90.00
#
_symmetry.space_group_name_H-M   'P 1'
#
loop_
_entity.id
_entity.type
_entity.pdbx_description
1 polymer ?
#
loop_
_entity_poly.entity_id
_entity_poly.type
_entity_poly.pdbx_seq_one_letter_code
_entity_poly.pdbx_strand_id
1 'polypeptide(L)'
;MGDAAAAGNAAVRARPARAPRPKKPAPALCAKTPPLPVGEPFVSVCAPIPASAVEGRLRGDVFGALGVTPGLNAVRTGQPFFRHLEVWPDILLPELRVAIEYDSTGRFGLEHVGTRTETDRKKDRMLRRAGWEVIRLRTGKLEKLGPYDLQLASWNRASMGKLLDVLREVRGPLFVDAYLL
;
A
#
# COMPACT_ATOMS: atom_id res chain seq x y z
N MET A 1 -6.60 -34.33 -77.19
CA MET A 1 -6.00 -33.17 -76.50
C MET A 1 -6.71 -33.04 -75.16
N GLY A 2 -6.09 -33.52 -74.09
CA GLY A 2 -6.67 -33.54 -72.75
C GLY A 2 -5.56 -33.52 -71.72
N ASP A 3 -5.59 -32.45 -70.93
CA ASP A 3 -4.90 -32.09 -69.69
C ASP A 3 -3.80 -32.98 -69.09
N ALA A 4 -2.65 -32.36 -68.84
CA ALA A 4 -1.73 -32.75 -67.77
C ALA A 4 -1.70 -31.62 -66.72
N ALA A 5 -2.46 -31.80 -65.64
CA ALA A 5 -2.37 -31.01 -64.43
C ALA A 5 -1.14 -31.44 -63.61
N ALA A 6 -0.20 -30.51 -63.37
CA ALA A 6 0.90 -30.71 -62.42
C ALA A 6 0.59 -29.95 -61.12
N ALA A 7 0.09 -30.67 -60.11
CA ALA A 7 -0.06 -30.16 -58.75
C ALA A 7 1.26 -30.36 -57.99
N GLY A 8 1.98 -29.27 -57.73
CA GLY A 8 3.17 -29.26 -56.88
C GLY A 8 2.79 -29.40 -55.41
N ASN A 9 3.22 -30.48 -54.78
CA ASN A 9 2.95 -30.75 -53.36
C ASN A 9 4.09 -30.16 -52.50
N ALA A 10 3.90 -28.95 -51.96
CA ALA A 10 4.87 -28.29 -51.09
C ALA A 10 4.70 -28.79 -49.64
N ALA A 11 5.59 -29.67 -49.21
CA ALA A 11 5.65 -30.14 -47.83
C ALA A 11 6.12 -29.02 -46.87
N VAL A 12 5.19 -28.48 -46.08
CA VAL A 12 5.48 -27.52 -45.01
C VAL A 12 6.18 -28.25 -43.86
N ARG A 13 7.50 -28.04 -43.70
CA ARG A 13 8.25 -28.53 -42.55
C ARG A 13 7.84 -27.76 -41.29
N ALA A 14 7.19 -28.45 -40.35
CA ALA A 14 6.86 -27.90 -39.03
C ALA A 14 8.14 -27.55 -38.24
N ARG A 15 8.21 -26.33 -37.71
CA ARG A 15 9.32 -25.88 -36.85
C ARG A 15 9.18 -26.54 -35.47
N PRO A 16 10.28 -27.04 -34.87
CA PRO A 16 10.21 -27.68 -33.56
C PRO A 16 9.80 -26.65 -32.49
N ALA A 17 8.83 -27.02 -31.66
CA ALA A 17 8.38 -26.20 -30.54
C ALA A 17 9.53 -25.98 -29.56
N ARG A 18 9.77 -24.72 -29.21
CA ARG A 18 10.83 -24.32 -28.27
C ARG A 18 10.49 -24.85 -26.88
N ALA A 19 11.39 -25.65 -26.30
CA ALA A 19 11.21 -26.17 -24.94
C ALA A 19 10.97 -25.02 -23.93
N PRO A 20 10.03 -25.18 -22.98
CA PRO A 20 9.77 -24.17 -21.97
C PRO A 20 11.02 -23.93 -21.13
N ARG A 21 11.42 -22.66 -21.00
CA ARG A 21 12.57 -22.28 -20.15
C ARG A 21 12.27 -22.64 -18.69
N PRO A 22 13.23 -23.22 -17.95
CA PRO A 22 13.05 -23.48 -16.53
C PRO A 22 12.75 -22.17 -15.78
N LYS A 23 11.67 -22.15 -14.99
CA LYS A 23 11.29 -20.99 -14.17
C LYS A 23 12.35 -20.81 -13.09
N LYS A 24 12.91 -19.60 -12.97
CA LYS A 24 13.81 -19.26 -11.86
C LYS A 24 13.05 -19.45 -10.53
N PRO A 25 13.68 -20.03 -9.49
CA PRO A 25 13.06 -20.15 -8.18
C PRO A 25 12.68 -18.76 -7.65
N ALA A 26 11.54 -18.68 -6.96
CA ALA A 26 11.09 -17.43 -6.37
C ALA A 26 12.14 -16.91 -5.37
N PRO A 27 12.39 -15.59 -5.32
CA PRO A 27 13.30 -15.02 -4.33
C PRO A 27 12.86 -15.40 -2.92
N ALA A 28 13.82 -15.71 -2.05
CA ALA A 28 13.54 -16.03 -0.66
C ALA A 28 12.83 -14.88 0.07
N LEU A 29 11.92 -15.25 0.99
CA LEU A 29 11.28 -14.29 1.90
C LEU A 29 12.31 -13.72 2.88
N CYS A 30 12.08 -12.48 3.31
CA CYS A 30 12.87 -11.85 4.35
C CYS A 30 12.65 -12.58 5.68
N ALA A 31 13.74 -13.01 6.33
CA ALA A 31 13.70 -13.69 7.62
C ALA A 31 13.57 -12.73 8.83
N LYS A 32 13.54 -11.40 8.59
CA LYS A 32 13.52 -10.39 9.65
C LYS A 32 12.12 -10.05 10.18
N THR A 33 11.07 -10.45 9.47
CA THR A 33 9.70 -10.29 9.97
C THR A 33 9.49 -11.25 11.14
N PRO A 34 9.16 -10.75 12.35
CA PRO A 34 8.95 -11.60 13.51
C PRO A 34 7.71 -12.50 13.34
N PRO A 35 7.65 -13.66 14.01
CA PRO A 35 6.54 -14.60 13.93
C PRO A 35 5.32 -14.12 14.75
N LEU A 36 4.75 -12.99 14.37
CA LEU A 36 3.57 -12.39 15.01
C LEU A 36 2.26 -12.86 14.34
N PRO A 37 1.11 -12.74 15.03
CA PRO A 37 -0.21 -12.92 14.43
C PRO A 37 -0.47 -11.92 13.29
N VAL A 38 -1.26 -12.32 12.29
CA VAL A 38 -1.69 -11.40 11.22
C VAL A 38 -2.48 -10.24 11.83
N GLY A 39 -2.16 -9.02 11.41
CA GLY A 39 -2.76 -7.80 11.93
C GLY A 39 -2.01 -7.19 13.12
N GLU A 40 -1.03 -7.90 13.70
CA GLU A 40 -0.25 -7.36 14.82
C GLU A 40 0.65 -6.20 14.34
N PRO A 41 0.56 -5.01 14.97
CA PRO A 41 1.48 -3.92 14.70
C PRO A 41 2.79 -4.10 15.47
N PHE A 42 3.90 -3.72 14.88
CA PHE A 42 5.21 -3.85 15.50
C PHE A 42 6.22 -2.85 14.92
N VAL A 43 7.42 -2.82 15.50
CA VAL A 43 8.57 -2.07 14.98
C VAL A 43 9.38 -3.01 14.09
N SER A 44 9.34 -2.77 12.78
CA SER A 44 10.17 -3.44 11.80
C SER A 44 11.47 -2.67 11.55
N VAL A 45 12.57 -3.43 11.51
CA VAL A 45 13.89 -2.97 11.04
C VAL A 45 13.99 -2.91 9.51
N CYS A 46 12.99 -3.44 8.80
CA CYS A 46 12.91 -3.39 7.34
C CYS A 46 12.05 -2.25 6.82
N ALA A 47 11.35 -1.52 7.71
CA ALA A 47 10.57 -0.37 7.32
C ALA A 47 11.46 0.70 6.66
N PRO A 48 11.01 1.32 5.55
CA PRO A 48 11.71 2.46 4.97
C PRO A 48 11.87 3.59 6.00
N ILE A 49 12.98 4.33 5.88
CA ILE A 49 13.17 5.56 6.67
C ILE A 49 12.15 6.59 6.17
N PRO A 50 11.46 7.32 7.07
CA PRO A 50 10.55 8.41 6.67
C PRO A 50 11.21 9.37 5.69
N ALA A 51 10.48 9.71 4.63
CA ALA A 51 11.06 10.33 3.44
C ALA A 51 10.93 11.86 3.44
N SER A 52 10.08 12.45 4.29
CA SER A 52 9.78 13.88 4.24
C SER A 52 9.60 14.57 5.60
N ALA A 53 9.93 15.86 5.66
CA ALA A 53 9.63 16.71 6.82
C ALA A 53 8.11 16.84 7.09
N VAL A 54 7.29 16.69 6.05
CA VAL A 54 5.84 16.73 6.17
C VAL A 54 5.32 15.50 6.90
N GLU A 55 5.82 14.30 6.61
CA GLU A 55 5.52 13.10 7.41
C GLU A 55 5.88 13.28 8.88
N GLY A 56 7.05 13.89 9.17
CA GLY A 56 7.46 14.21 10.53
C GLY A 56 6.47 15.14 11.25
N ARG A 57 6.03 16.21 10.58
CA ARG A 57 5.02 17.14 11.12
C ARG A 57 3.67 16.47 11.31
N LEU A 58 3.20 15.71 10.30
CA LEU A 58 1.96 14.93 10.38
C LEU A 58 1.98 13.98 11.59
N ARG A 59 3.10 13.27 11.79
CA ARG A 59 3.29 12.38 12.94
C ARG A 59 3.18 13.15 14.26
N GLY A 60 3.87 14.29 14.37
CA GLY A 60 3.82 15.15 15.55
C GLY A 60 2.42 15.67 15.85
N ASP A 61 1.70 16.14 14.83
CA ASP A 61 0.34 16.67 14.98
C ASP A 61 -0.66 15.57 15.39
N VAL A 62 -0.56 14.37 14.81
CA VAL A 62 -1.44 13.24 15.12
C VAL A 62 -1.23 12.75 16.55
N PHE A 63 0.01 12.44 16.95
CA PHE A 63 0.31 11.96 18.30
C PHE A 63 0.28 13.07 19.37
N GLY A 64 0.26 14.35 18.95
CA GLY A 64 0.02 15.48 19.84
C GLY A 64 -1.47 15.71 20.12
N ALA A 65 -2.38 15.18 19.30
CA ALA A 65 -3.82 15.30 19.47
C ALA A 65 -4.49 14.01 19.97
N LEU A 66 -3.85 12.86 19.77
CA LEU A 66 -4.40 11.56 20.13
C LEU A 66 -3.43 10.80 21.06
N GLY A 67 -3.94 10.36 22.21
CA GLY A 67 -3.27 9.52 23.19
C GLY A 67 -3.20 8.04 22.81
N VAL A 68 -2.92 7.76 21.53
CA VAL A 68 -2.74 6.39 20.99
C VAL A 68 -1.25 6.00 20.99
N THR A 69 -0.96 4.70 20.97
CA THR A 69 0.42 4.19 21.05
C THR A 69 1.26 4.64 19.84
N PRO A 70 2.34 5.42 20.03
CA PRO A 70 3.22 5.86 18.95
C PRO A 70 4.32 4.83 18.64
N GLY A 71 5.04 5.06 17.54
CA GLY A 71 6.32 4.39 17.25
C GLY A 71 6.24 3.07 16.49
N LEU A 72 5.05 2.48 16.31
CA LEU A 72 4.87 1.30 15.46
C LEU A 72 4.89 1.69 13.98
N ASN A 73 5.58 0.90 13.15
CA ASN A 73 5.85 1.24 11.74
C ASN A 73 5.57 0.09 10.76
N ALA A 74 5.05 -1.04 11.25
CA ALA A 74 4.73 -2.19 10.43
C ALA A 74 3.50 -2.93 10.95
N VAL A 75 2.78 -3.60 10.04
CA VAL A 75 1.70 -4.54 10.35
C VAL A 75 2.02 -5.89 9.72
N ARG A 76 1.88 -6.95 10.50
CA ARG A 76 2.06 -8.33 10.03
C ARG A 76 0.94 -8.75 9.07
N THR A 77 1.28 -9.30 7.90
CA THR A 77 0.29 -9.64 6.85
C THR A 77 0.29 -11.11 6.44
N GLY A 78 -0.88 -11.73 6.25
CA GLY A 78 -0.98 -13.15 5.89
C GLY A 78 -0.40 -13.55 4.52
N GLN A 79 0.02 -12.59 3.70
CA GLN A 79 0.57 -12.81 2.35
C GLN A 79 1.79 -11.90 2.15
N PRO A 80 2.77 -12.29 1.30
CA PRO A 80 3.92 -11.43 1.05
C PRO A 80 3.58 -10.11 0.34
N PHE A 81 4.07 -9.01 0.90
CA PHE A 81 4.20 -7.73 0.22
C PHE A 81 5.66 -7.57 -0.20
N PHE A 82 5.91 -7.57 -1.52
CA PHE A 82 7.24 -7.84 -2.07
C PHE A 82 7.84 -9.13 -1.47
N ARG A 83 8.94 -9.01 -0.72
CA ARG A 83 9.62 -10.14 -0.06
C ARG A 83 9.37 -10.20 1.44
N HIS A 84 8.44 -9.41 1.96
CA HIS A 84 8.21 -9.30 3.40
C HIS A 84 6.80 -9.75 3.76
N LEU A 85 6.65 -10.28 4.97
CA LEU A 85 5.37 -10.69 5.54
C LEU A 85 4.76 -9.58 6.41
N GLU A 86 5.03 -8.34 6.01
CA GLU A 86 4.66 -7.12 6.68
C GLU A 86 4.42 -6.01 5.65
N VAL A 87 3.70 -4.97 6.06
CA VAL A 87 3.49 -3.73 5.30
C VAL A 87 3.82 -2.54 6.20
N TRP A 88 4.27 -1.43 5.60
CA TRP A 88 4.78 -0.26 6.33
C TRP A 88 3.95 0.99 6.01
N PRO A 89 2.89 1.31 6.75
CA PRO A 89 2.19 2.59 6.65
C PRO A 89 3.01 3.73 7.26
N ASP A 90 2.72 4.97 6.85
CA ASP A 90 3.42 6.12 7.41
C ASP A 90 3.10 6.29 8.89
N ILE A 91 1.84 6.12 9.28
CA ILE A 91 1.40 6.16 10.68
C ILE A 91 0.45 5.01 10.97
N LEU A 92 0.63 4.39 12.13
CA LEU A 92 -0.30 3.42 12.70
C LEU A 92 -0.98 4.03 13.93
N LEU A 93 -2.29 3.83 14.03
CA LEU A 93 -3.11 4.12 15.20
C LEU A 93 -3.64 2.78 15.74
N PRO A 94 -2.88 2.07 16.60
CA PRO A 94 -3.18 0.68 16.96
C PRO A 94 -4.54 0.47 17.61
N GLU A 95 -4.89 1.34 18.55
CA GLU A 95 -6.14 1.30 19.31
C GLU A 95 -7.35 1.52 18.42
N LEU A 96 -7.18 2.30 17.35
CA LEU A 96 -8.20 2.55 16.35
C LEU A 96 -8.14 1.56 15.19
N ARG A 97 -7.14 0.67 15.09
CA ARG A 97 -6.92 -0.21 13.94
C ARG A 97 -6.97 0.56 12.61
N VAL A 98 -6.34 1.72 12.56
CA VAL A 98 -6.26 2.59 11.37
C VAL A 98 -4.80 2.80 10.98
N ALA A 99 -4.52 2.63 9.70
CA ALA A 99 -3.26 3.00 9.07
C ALA A 99 -3.48 4.29 8.25
N ILE A 100 -2.55 5.24 8.37
CA ILE A 100 -2.56 6.49 7.61
C ILE A 100 -1.39 6.46 6.63
N GLU A 101 -1.67 6.86 5.39
CA GLU A 101 -0.68 7.09 4.34
C GLU A 101 -0.71 8.56 3.94
N TYR A 102 0.44 9.16 3.68
CA TYR A 102 0.59 10.50 3.13
C TYR A 102 1.18 10.41 1.73
N ASP A 103 0.32 10.62 0.74
CA ASP A 103 0.72 10.59 -0.67
C ASP A 103 0.88 12.02 -1.19
N SER A 104 2.02 12.30 -1.82
CA SER A 104 2.25 13.56 -2.52
C SER A 104 2.72 13.30 -3.95
N THR A 105 2.51 14.24 -4.87
CA THR A 105 3.04 14.10 -6.23
C THR A 105 4.57 14.22 -6.31
N GLY A 106 5.23 14.49 -5.18
CA GLY A 106 6.66 14.77 -5.11
C GLY A 106 7.05 16.06 -5.84
N ARG A 107 8.34 16.41 -5.81
CA ARG A 107 8.88 17.60 -6.50
C ARG A 107 8.85 17.50 -8.04
N PHE A 108 8.74 16.28 -8.58
CA PHE A 108 8.84 16.00 -10.02
C PHE A 108 7.53 15.44 -10.64
N GLY A 109 6.42 15.33 -9.89
CA GLY A 109 5.11 14.99 -10.45
C GLY A 109 4.92 13.53 -10.91
N LEU A 110 5.85 12.63 -10.59
CA LEU A 110 5.85 11.21 -11.02
C LEU A 110 5.51 10.23 -9.88
N GLU A 111 5.25 10.73 -8.69
CA GLU A 111 4.84 9.91 -7.55
C GLU A 111 3.34 9.57 -7.68
N HIS A 112 3.01 8.30 -7.48
CA HIS A 112 1.65 7.71 -7.54
C HIS A 112 0.89 7.67 -8.88
N VAL A 113 1.58 7.63 -10.02
CA VAL A 113 0.94 7.37 -11.33
C VAL A 113 1.26 5.93 -11.81
N GLY A 114 0.27 5.23 -12.37
CA GLY A 114 0.44 3.93 -13.04
C GLY A 114 0.67 2.75 -12.10
N THR A 115 1.77 1.99 -12.28
CA THR A 115 2.08 0.76 -11.52
C THR A 115 2.23 0.98 -10.02
N ARG A 116 2.55 2.23 -9.60
CA ARG A 116 2.57 2.64 -8.20
C ARG A 116 1.16 2.63 -7.59
N THR A 117 0.14 3.06 -8.34
CA THR A 117 -1.27 3.02 -7.90
C THR A 117 -1.77 1.60 -7.68
N GLU A 118 -1.36 0.63 -8.51
CA GLU A 118 -1.73 -0.78 -8.30
C GLU A 118 -1.05 -1.38 -7.07
N THR A 119 0.19 -0.98 -6.82
CA THR A 119 0.95 -1.36 -5.62
C THR A 119 0.30 -0.77 -4.36
N ASP A 120 -0.08 0.51 -4.40
CA ASP A 120 -0.81 1.21 -3.33
C ASP A 120 -2.13 0.50 -3.02
N ARG A 121 -2.93 0.20 -4.05
CA ARG A 121 -4.18 -0.58 -3.90
C ARG A 121 -3.93 -1.98 -3.34
N LYS A 122 -2.82 -2.63 -3.69
CA LYS A 122 -2.45 -3.93 -3.12
C LYS A 122 -2.10 -3.79 -1.64
N LYS A 123 -1.32 -2.78 -1.26
CA LYS A 123 -0.98 -2.45 0.14
C LYS A 123 -2.25 -2.26 0.96
N ASP A 124 -3.19 -1.45 0.46
CA ASP A 124 -4.45 -1.17 1.14
C ASP A 124 -5.29 -2.43 1.35
N ARG A 125 -5.42 -3.27 0.31
CA ARG A 125 -6.13 -4.57 0.43
C ARG A 125 -5.48 -5.49 1.46
N MET A 126 -4.15 -5.48 1.57
CA MET A 126 -3.43 -6.31 2.53
C MET A 126 -3.63 -5.82 3.96
N LEU A 127 -3.62 -4.50 4.19
CA LEU A 127 -3.97 -3.90 5.48
C LEU A 127 -5.41 -4.25 5.89
N ARG A 128 -6.38 -4.05 4.98
CA ARG A 128 -7.79 -4.39 5.24
C ARG A 128 -8.01 -5.88 5.54
N ARG A 129 -7.34 -6.77 4.81
CA ARG A 129 -7.35 -8.21 5.12
C ARG A 129 -6.70 -8.57 6.45
N ALA A 130 -5.79 -7.72 6.94
CA ALA A 130 -5.16 -7.87 8.26
C ALA A 130 -5.96 -7.16 9.38
N GLY A 131 -7.17 -6.67 9.11
CA GLY A 131 -8.04 -6.03 10.10
C GLY A 131 -7.82 -4.52 10.30
N TRP A 132 -7.10 -3.87 9.39
CA TRP A 132 -6.81 -2.44 9.46
C TRP A 132 -7.60 -1.66 8.42
N GLU A 133 -8.20 -0.53 8.81
CA GLU A 133 -8.70 0.43 7.83
C GLU A 133 -7.56 1.35 7.38
N VAL A 134 -7.66 1.87 6.15
CA VAL A 134 -6.65 2.75 5.56
C VAL A 134 -7.27 4.09 5.20
N ILE A 135 -6.65 5.16 5.68
CA ILE A 135 -6.97 6.55 5.32
C ILE A 135 -5.78 7.13 4.59
N ARG A 136 -5.94 7.49 3.31
CA ARG A 136 -4.88 8.20 2.56
C ARG A 136 -5.10 9.70 2.58
N LEU A 137 -4.03 10.42 2.88
CA LEU A 137 -3.92 11.88 2.80
C LEU A 137 -3.25 12.22 1.47
N ARG A 138 -4.06 12.51 0.46
CA ARG A 138 -3.60 12.66 -0.92
C ARG A 138 -3.50 14.14 -1.26
N THR A 139 -2.30 14.59 -1.57
CA THR A 139 -2.03 16.00 -1.88
C THR A 139 -1.84 16.27 -3.37
N GLY A 140 -2.09 17.52 -3.79
CA GLY A 140 -2.04 17.91 -5.20
C GLY A 140 -3.24 17.40 -6.00
N LYS A 141 -3.00 16.83 -7.19
CA LYS A 141 -4.03 16.33 -8.12
C LYS A 141 -4.27 14.82 -7.99
N LEU A 142 -3.94 14.24 -6.85
CA LEU A 142 -4.07 12.80 -6.64
C LEU A 142 -5.53 12.42 -6.36
N GLU A 143 -6.09 11.56 -7.21
CA GLU A 143 -7.45 11.02 -7.05
C GLU A 143 -7.55 10.09 -5.85
N LYS A 144 -8.72 10.05 -5.19
CA LYS A 144 -9.00 9.12 -4.09
C LYS A 144 -8.90 7.66 -4.56
N LEU A 145 -8.37 6.78 -3.70
CA LEU A 145 -8.30 5.34 -3.91
C LEU A 145 -9.28 4.57 -3.03
N GLY A 146 -9.51 5.05 -1.81
CA GLY A 146 -10.44 4.49 -0.83
C GLY A 146 -11.59 5.45 -0.48
N PRO A 147 -12.65 4.94 0.18
CA PRO A 147 -13.81 5.74 0.56
C PRO A 147 -13.49 6.84 1.58
N TYR A 148 -12.51 6.58 2.45
CA TYR A 148 -12.11 7.47 3.54
C TYR A 148 -10.95 8.40 3.18
N ASP A 149 -10.47 8.37 1.93
CA ASP A 149 -9.33 9.19 1.52
C ASP A 149 -9.67 10.68 1.57
N LEU A 150 -8.71 11.48 2.02
CA LEU A 150 -8.77 12.93 2.06
C LEU A 150 -7.92 13.51 0.94
N GLN A 151 -8.54 14.33 0.10
CA GLN A 151 -7.82 15.20 -0.83
C GLN A 151 -7.53 16.54 -0.15
N LEU A 152 -6.25 16.90 -0.08
CA LEU A 152 -5.78 18.05 0.67
C LEU A 152 -4.85 18.91 -0.21
N ALA A 153 -4.94 20.23 -0.09
CA ALA A 153 -3.94 21.11 -0.70
C ALA A 153 -2.58 20.96 0.00
N SER A 154 -2.59 20.88 1.34
CA SER A 154 -1.42 20.72 2.19
C SER A 154 -1.81 20.22 3.59
N TRP A 155 -0.83 19.77 4.37
CA TRP A 155 -1.02 19.42 5.77
C TRP A 155 -1.02 20.68 6.67
N ASN A 156 -2.10 20.86 7.45
CA ASN A 156 -2.30 21.98 8.36
C ASN A 156 -3.38 21.63 9.42
N ARG A 157 -3.70 22.56 10.34
CA ARG A 157 -4.69 22.34 11.41
C ARG A 157 -6.09 21.98 10.88
N ALA A 158 -6.54 22.59 9.78
CA ALA A 158 -7.83 22.25 9.19
C ALA A 158 -7.83 20.83 8.60
N SER A 159 -6.72 20.41 7.98
CA SER A 159 -6.52 19.04 7.52
C SER A 159 -6.55 18.03 8.69
N MET A 160 -5.99 18.40 9.85
CA MET A 160 -6.07 17.58 11.06
C MET A 160 -7.52 17.44 11.56
N GLY A 161 -8.31 18.52 11.58
CA GLY A 161 -9.74 18.45 11.91
C GLY A 161 -10.51 17.48 11.00
N LYS A 162 -10.27 17.55 9.68
CA LYS A 162 -10.87 16.62 8.72
C LYS A 162 -10.45 15.16 8.95
N LEU A 163 -9.19 14.92 9.33
CA LEU A 163 -8.72 13.58 9.67
C LEU A 163 -9.47 13.05 10.89
N LEU A 164 -9.66 13.86 11.94
CA LEU A 164 -10.46 13.46 13.10
C LEU A 164 -11.90 13.12 12.72
N ASP A 165 -12.53 13.91 11.85
CA ASP A 165 -13.89 13.64 11.39
C ASP A 165 -13.98 12.31 10.62
N VAL A 166 -13.00 12.01 9.75
CA VAL A 166 -12.94 10.71 9.06
C VAL A 166 -12.67 9.57 10.04
N LEU A 167 -11.80 9.75 11.03
CA LEU A 167 -11.58 8.72 12.06
C LEU A 167 -12.90 8.40 12.79
N ARG A 168 -13.70 9.43 13.11
CA ARG A 168 -15.02 9.27 13.73
C ARG A 168 -16.00 8.58 12.81
N GLU A 169 -15.93 8.81 11.51
CA GLU A 169 -16.73 8.07 10.52
C GLU A 169 -16.34 6.58 10.48
N VAL A 170 -15.04 6.27 10.53
CA VAL A 170 -14.51 4.90 10.43
C VAL A 170 -14.75 4.08 11.70
N ARG A 171 -14.57 4.67 12.88
CA ARG A 171 -14.60 3.95 14.17
C ARG A 171 -15.74 4.35 15.10
N GLY A 172 -16.46 5.41 14.77
CA GLY A 172 -17.47 6.01 15.64
C GLY A 172 -16.86 7.05 16.58
N PRO A 173 -17.60 8.13 16.89
CA PRO A 173 -17.09 9.24 17.70
C PRO A 173 -16.66 8.80 19.10
N LEU A 174 -17.44 7.93 19.76
CA LEU A 174 -17.12 7.44 21.11
C LEU A 174 -15.72 6.80 21.19
N PHE A 175 -15.34 6.00 20.20
CA PHE A 175 -14.06 5.31 20.19
C PHE A 175 -12.88 6.24 19.88
N VAL A 176 -13.10 7.27 19.07
CA VAL A 176 -12.05 8.24 18.72
C VAL A 176 -11.86 9.27 19.83
N ASP A 177 -12.97 9.82 20.33
CA ASP A 177 -12.96 10.90 21.32
C ASP A 177 -12.40 10.43 22.67
N ALA A 178 -12.47 9.13 22.97
CA ALA A 178 -11.83 8.52 24.14
C ALA A 178 -10.29 8.64 24.14
N TYR A 179 -9.67 8.93 22.99
CA TYR A 179 -8.22 9.12 22.86
C TYR A 179 -7.82 10.57 22.58
N LEU A 180 -8.74 11.54 22.57
CA LEU A 180 -8.35 12.95 22.39
C LEU A 180 -7.59 13.48 23.63
N LEU A 181 -6.54 14.27 23.40
CA LEU A 181 -5.71 14.92 24.42
C LEU A 181 -6.16 16.37 24.73
#